data_AF-F4K315-F1
#
_entry.id   AF-F4K315-F1
#
_cell.length_a   1.000
_cell.length_b   1.000
_cell.length_c   1.000
_cell.angle_alpha   90.00
_cell.angle_beta   90.00
_cell.angle_gamma   90.00
#
_symmetry.space_group_name_H-M   'P 1'
#
loop_
_entity.id
_entity.type
_entity.pdbx_description
1 polymer ?
#
loop_
_entity_poly.entity_id
_entity_poly.type
_entity_poly.pdbx_seq_one_letter_code
_entity_poly.pdbx_strand_id
1 'polypeptide(L)'
;MKLRLQFCFALNRIHAAVHSFDKKMSEMNLPFEVGQTVELKSFELGFRGAWFRCKILKIFQKRKALFFDVEYIDYPGEGIHSTKVFQQLEGGNEKCLMIRPVYPPQCRENEVDGGLEEALVVHGSWKVGDLVDWWEAYCYWSGTVLEVKENESVQIELLAPPYGEGSSYEAQSKDLRPSLEWSLEDGWTVPFSKDGEKRQCAKLMKQLNEDQVSEAESMEEEKQRGAEPKEEEKQRPTEKLKSDEALQLNIMDSESIEAAVLDLEEMIVRFEWLKDILTPDSSEKNSWIYEDYHPSSSRM
;
A
#
# COMPACT_ATOMS: atom_id res chain seq x y z
N MET A 1 7.23 -41.56 -28.06
CA MET A 1 7.90 -41.17 -26.80
C MET A 1 8.38 -39.72 -26.78
N LYS A 2 9.03 -39.19 -27.83
CA LYS A 2 9.53 -37.79 -27.88
C LYS A 2 8.46 -36.70 -27.64
N LEU A 3 7.26 -36.86 -28.20
CA LEU A 3 6.19 -35.85 -28.09
C LEU A 3 5.63 -35.69 -26.66
N ARG A 4 5.51 -36.80 -25.93
CA ARG A 4 4.99 -36.82 -24.55
C ARG A 4 5.98 -36.14 -23.58
N LEU A 5 7.28 -36.32 -23.81
CA LEU A 5 8.33 -35.67 -23.03
C LEU A 5 8.38 -34.16 -23.27
N GLN A 6 8.26 -33.71 -24.52
CA GLN A 6 8.19 -32.28 -24.85
C GLN A 6 6.98 -31.60 -24.18
N PHE A 7 5.83 -32.27 -24.12
CA PHE A 7 4.62 -31.75 -23.46
C PHE A 7 4.82 -31.58 -21.94
N CYS A 8 5.43 -32.56 -21.26
CA CYS A 8 5.73 -32.45 -19.82
C CYS A 8 6.72 -31.33 -19.51
N PHE A 9 7.77 -31.15 -20.33
CA PHE A 9 8.71 -30.03 -20.15
C PHE A 9 8.05 -28.66 -20.37
N ALA A 10 7.13 -28.56 -21.33
CA ALA A 10 6.38 -27.33 -21.55
C ALA A 10 5.44 -27.01 -20.37
N LEU A 11 4.71 -28.01 -19.86
CA LEU A 11 3.82 -27.86 -18.71
C LEU A 11 4.57 -27.44 -17.43
N ASN A 12 5.71 -28.09 -17.13
CA ASN A 12 6.55 -27.73 -15.99
C ASN A 12 7.13 -26.31 -16.10
N ARG A 13 7.46 -25.85 -17.30
CA ARG A 13 7.91 -24.47 -17.52
C ARG A 13 6.78 -23.46 -17.33
N ILE A 14 5.56 -23.79 -17.75
CA ILE A 14 4.38 -22.94 -17.51
C ILE A 14 4.09 -22.89 -16.01
N HIS A 15 4.07 -24.02 -15.32
CA HIS A 15 3.82 -24.09 -13.87
C HIS A 15 4.88 -23.33 -13.07
N ALA A 16 6.18 -23.51 -13.37
CA ALA A 16 7.24 -22.75 -12.73
C ALA A 16 7.15 -21.24 -13.04
N ALA A 17 6.70 -20.86 -14.24
CA ALA A 17 6.48 -19.47 -14.61
C ALA A 17 5.30 -18.86 -13.86
N VAL A 18 4.20 -19.62 -13.65
CA VAL A 18 3.03 -19.21 -12.87
C VAL A 18 3.39 -19.10 -11.38
N HIS A 19 4.08 -20.09 -10.79
CA HIS A 19 4.55 -20.00 -9.40
C HIS A 19 5.55 -18.86 -9.18
N SER A 20 6.47 -18.63 -10.12
CA SER A 20 7.37 -17.49 -10.07
C SER A 20 6.64 -16.15 -10.28
N PHE A 21 5.46 -16.17 -10.87
CA PHE A 21 4.61 -14.99 -11.11
C PHE A 21 3.80 -14.64 -9.87
N ASP A 22 3.13 -15.63 -9.24
CA ASP A 22 2.44 -15.43 -7.96
C ASP A 22 3.38 -14.99 -6.85
N LYS A 23 4.54 -15.65 -6.73
CA LYS A 23 5.56 -15.26 -5.75
C LYS A 23 6.05 -13.81 -5.94
N LYS A 24 5.98 -13.28 -7.16
CA LYS A 24 6.41 -11.91 -7.47
C LYS A 24 5.29 -10.89 -7.31
N MET A 25 4.03 -11.31 -7.39
CA MET A 25 2.88 -10.46 -7.02
C MET A 25 2.75 -10.36 -5.50
N SER A 26 2.98 -11.45 -4.76
CA SER A 26 2.98 -11.40 -3.28
C SER A 26 4.14 -10.61 -2.69
N GLU A 27 5.27 -10.47 -3.42
CA GLU A 27 6.37 -9.56 -3.02
C GLU A 27 6.03 -8.06 -3.21
N MET A 28 4.96 -7.71 -3.92
CA MET A 28 4.48 -6.32 -4.07
C MET A 28 3.00 -6.23 -3.67
N ASN A 29 2.73 -6.38 -2.37
CA ASN A 29 1.41 -6.15 -1.78
C ASN A 29 1.04 -4.67 -1.92
N LEU A 30 0.45 -4.30 -3.06
CA LEU A 30 -0.18 -3.00 -3.21
C LEU A 30 -1.45 -2.97 -2.38
N PRO A 31 -1.70 -1.92 -1.58
CA PRO A 31 -2.93 -1.76 -0.80
C PRO A 31 -4.07 -1.23 -1.68
N PHE A 32 -4.22 -1.78 -2.88
CA PHE A 32 -5.21 -1.36 -3.86
C PHE A 32 -6.02 -2.53 -4.38
N GLU A 33 -7.35 -2.36 -4.43
CA GLU A 33 -8.29 -3.39 -4.86
C GLU A 33 -9.07 -2.97 -6.11
N VAL A 34 -9.53 -3.97 -6.87
CA VAL A 34 -10.46 -3.73 -7.97
C VAL A 34 -11.77 -3.16 -7.43
N GLY A 35 -12.25 -2.09 -8.03
CA GLY A 35 -13.44 -1.36 -7.61
C GLY A 35 -13.14 -0.15 -6.71
N GLN A 36 -11.93 -0.04 -6.16
CA GLN A 36 -11.52 1.08 -5.33
C GLN A 36 -11.35 2.38 -6.15
N THR A 37 -11.74 3.50 -5.54
CA THR A 37 -11.45 4.85 -6.06
C THR A 37 -10.05 5.28 -5.61
N VAL A 38 -9.31 5.91 -6.51
CA VAL A 38 -7.90 6.31 -6.32
C VAL A 38 -7.62 7.62 -7.04
N GLU A 39 -6.46 8.23 -6.77
CA GLU A 39 -5.93 9.30 -7.60
C GLU A 39 -4.74 8.82 -8.42
N LEU A 40 -4.78 9.02 -9.73
CA LEU A 40 -3.76 8.60 -10.68
C LEU A 40 -2.95 9.79 -11.19
N LYS A 41 -1.63 9.69 -11.15
CA LYS A 41 -0.70 10.70 -11.69
C LYS A 41 -0.49 10.50 -13.19
N SER A 42 -0.30 11.61 -13.93
CA SER A 42 0.14 11.57 -15.32
C SER A 42 1.53 12.20 -15.54
N PHE A 43 2.26 11.63 -16.50
CA PHE A 43 3.47 12.21 -17.10
C PHE A 43 3.27 12.57 -18.57
N GLU A 44 2.05 12.44 -19.09
CA GLU A 44 1.75 12.80 -20.47
C GLU A 44 1.86 14.32 -20.66
N LEU A 45 2.45 14.74 -21.77
CA LEU A 45 2.59 16.15 -22.13
C LEU A 45 1.22 16.84 -22.13
N GLY A 46 1.09 17.93 -21.40
CA GLY A 46 -0.17 18.65 -21.20
C GLY A 46 -0.92 18.22 -19.94
N PHE A 47 -0.46 17.18 -19.23
CA PHE A 47 -1.01 16.69 -17.95
C PHE A 47 0.08 16.29 -16.95
N ARG A 48 1.34 16.70 -17.17
CA ARG A 48 2.43 16.35 -16.26
C ARG A 48 2.14 16.90 -14.87
N GLY A 49 2.25 16.03 -13.87
CA GLY A 49 2.04 16.40 -12.47
C GLY A 49 0.57 16.54 -12.06
N ALA A 50 -0.37 16.29 -12.98
CA ALA A 50 -1.79 16.24 -12.64
C ALA A 50 -2.17 14.91 -11.97
N TRP A 51 -3.13 14.99 -11.04
CA TRP A 51 -3.77 13.85 -10.37
C TRP A 51 -5.24 13.78 -10.77
N PHE A 52 -5.64 12.61 -11.28
CA PHE A 52 -6.99 12.34 -11.76
C PHE A 52 -7.71 11.39 -10.83
N ARG A 53 -8.99 11.63 -10.56
CA ARG A 53 -9.80 10.67 -9.81
C ARG A 53 -10.21 9.53 -10.73
N CYS A 54 -9.89 8.31 -10.32
CA CYS A 54 -10.09 7.12 -11.12
C CYS A 54 -10.72 6.00 -10.29
N LYS A 55 -11.37 5.05 -10.96
CA LYS A 55 -11.77 3.78 -10.38
C LYS A 55 -10.94 2.66 -10.98
N ILE A 56 -10.37 1.79 -10.14
CA ILE A 56 -9.63 0.62 -10.61
C ILE A 56 -10.63 -0.41 -11.15
N LEU A 57 -10.51 -0.76 -12.43
CA LEU A 57 -11.33 -1.80 -13.05
C LEU A 57 -10.63 -3.16 -13.08
N LYS A 58 -9.30 -3.15 -13.19
CA LYS A 58 -8.50 -4.36 -13.25
C LYS A 58 -7.07 -4.09 -12.80
N ILE A 59 -6.50 -5.05 -12.08
CA ILE A 59 -5.07 -5.11 -11.77
C ILE A 59 -4.51 -6.31 -12.52
N PHE A 60 -3.46 -6.12 -13.30
CA PHE A 60 -2.88 -7.22 -14.06
C PHE A 60 -1.39 -7.00 -14.33
N GLN A 61 -0.64 -8.09 -14.43
CA GLN A 61 0.77 -8.03 -14.79
C GLN A 61 0.95 -8.40 -16.26
N LYS A 62 1.72 -7.58 -16.98
CA LYS A 62 2.14 -7.84 -18.36
C LYS A 62 3.66 -7.87 -18.41
N ARG A 63 4.22 -9.03 -18.76
CA ARG A 63 5.66 -9.32 -18.70
C ARG A 63 6.20 -9.19 -17.27
N LYS A 64 6.94 -8.11 -16.97
CA LYS A 64 7.58 -7.85 -15.68
C LYS A 64 7.09 -6.54 -15.03
N ALA A 65 5.99 -5.98 -15.54
CA ALA A 65 5.41 -4.74 -15.02
C ALA A 65 3.94 -4.96 -14.68
N LEU A 66 3.52 -4.34 -13.59
CA LEU A 66 2.14 -4.33 -13.13
C LEU A 66 1.41 -3.14 -13.76
N PHE A 67 0.13 -3.35 -14.09
CA PHE A 67 -0.73 -2.39 -14.75
C PHE A 67 -2.08 -2.30 -14.05
N PHE A 68 -2.69 -1.13 -14.17
CA PHE A 68 -4.09 -0.89 -13.88
C PHE A 68 -4.84 -0.61 -15.18
N ASP A 69 -6.02 -1.20 -15.32
CA ASP A 69 -7.06 -0.62 -16.15
C ASP A 69 -7.92 0.27 -15.24
N VAL A 70 -8.11 1.52 -15.64
CA VAL A 70 -8.88 2.50 -14.88
C VAL A 70 -9.94 3.18 -15.73
N GLU A 71 -10.97 3.67 -15.05
CA GLU A 71 -11.96 4.59 -15.59
C GLU A 71 -11.80 5.96 -14.90
N TYR A 72 -11.78 7.03 -15.68
CA TYR A 72 -11.72 8.40 -15.17
C TYR A 72 -13.10 8.85 -14.69
N ILE A 73 -13.20 9.23 -13.42
CA ILE A 73 -14.47 9.62 -12.80
C ILE A 73 -14.98 10.94 -13.37
N ASP A 74 -14.07 11.89 -13.60
CA ASP A 74 -14.41 13.26 -14.01
C ASP A 74 -14.40 13.48 -15.53
N TYR A 75 -14.15 12.42 -16.30
CA TYR A 75 -14.12 12.44 -17.76
C TYR A 75 -15.05 11.34 -18.32
N PRO A 76 -16.37 11.47 -18.11
CA PRO A 76 -17.32 10.48 -18.58
C PRO A 76 -17.27 10.38 -20.11
N GLY A 77 -17.15 9.15 -20.62
CA GLY A 77 -17.06 8.86 -22.04
C GLY A 77 -15.64 8.61 -22.55
N GLU A 78 -14.61 8.89 -21.75
CA GLU A 78 -13.26 8.40 -22.02
C GLU A 78 -13.23 6.87 -21.90
N GLY A 79 -12.42 6.25 -22.76
CA GLY A 79 -12.23 4.82 -22.75
C GLY A 79 -11.47 4.35 -21.50
N ILE A 80 -11.46 3.02 -21.31
CA ILE A 80 -10.60 2.41 -20.29
C ILE A 80 -9.14 2.76 -20.58
N HIS A 81 -8.47 3.35 -19.60
CA HIS A 81 -7.06 3.70 -19.70
C HIS A 81 -6.20 2.65 -19.00
N SER A 82 -5.27 2.05 -19.74
CA SER A 82 -4.29 1.11 -19.19
C SER A 82 -2.98 1.81 -18.87
N THR A 83 -2.57 1.82 -17.60
CA THR A 83 -1.34 2.48 -17.14
C THR A 83 -0.45 1.55 -16.32
N LYS A 84 0.85 1.81 -16.29
CA LYS A 84 1.77 1.09 -15.39
C LYS A 84 1.64 1.66 -13.98
N VAL A 85 1.64 0.76 -12.99
CA VAL A 85 1.68 1.16 -11.56
C VAL A 85 2.90 2.02 -11.27
N PHE A 86 4.05 1.61 -11.81
CA PHE A 86 5.31 2.31 -11.66
C PHE A 86 5.79 2.81 -13.02
N GLN A 87 6.11 4.10 -13.10
CA GLN A 87 6.70 4.71 -14.28
C GLN A 87 8.00 5.42 -13.92
N GLN A 88 8.94 5.44 -14.85
CA GLN A 88 10.21 6.12 -14.70
C GLN A 88 10.18 7.32 -15.64
N LEU A 89 10.48 8.51 -15.11
CA LEU A 89 10.64 9.72 -15.93
C LEU A 89 11.88 9.59 -16.82
N GLU A 90 11.83 10.18 -18.02
CA GLU A 90 12.99 10.23 -18.90
C GLU A 90 14.16 10.95 -18.20
N GLY A 91 15.30 10.27 -18.06
CA GLY A 91 16.48 10.77 -17.37
C GLY A 91 16.48 10.60 -15.85
N GLY A 92 15.38 10.12 -15.25
CA GLY A 92 15.31 9.78 -13.83
C GLY A 92 15.85 8.37 -13.55
N ASN A 93 16.46 8.16 -12.38
CA ASN A 93 16.90 6.83 -11.94
C ASN A 93 15.83 6.10 -11.11
N GLU A 94 14.78 6.79 -10.70
CA GLU A 94 13.77 6.29 -9.77
C GLU A 94 12.44 6.05 -10.47
N LYS A 95 11.73 5.02 -10.02
CA LYS A 95 10.37 4.72 -10.47
C LYS A 95 9.39 5.45 -9.56
N CYS A 96 8.54 6.28 -10.13
CA CYS A 96 7.43 6.89 -9.44
C CYS A 96 6.24 5.93 -9.40
N LEU A 97 5.62 5.82 -8.22
CA LEU A 97 4.31 5.22 -8.08
C LEU A 97 3.26 6.18 -8.65
N MET A 98 2.47 5.69 -9.60
CA MET A 98 1.55 6.51 -10.39
C MET A 98 0.15 6.59 -9.79
N ILE A 99 -0.04 6.04 -8.60
CA ILE A 99 -1.32 5.88 -7.94
C ILE A 99 -1.16 6.23 -6.47
N ARG A 100 -2.20 6.83 -5.89
CA ARG A 100 -2.35 7.02 -4.45
C ARG A 100 -3.81 6.77 -4.06
N PRO A 101 -4.10 6.46 -2.78
CA PRO A 101 -5.47 6.40 -2.30
C PRO A 101 -6.25 7.69 -2.56
N VAL A 102 -7.55 7.67 -2.28
CA VAL A 102 -8.31 8.92 -2.25
C VAL A 102 -7.72 9.85 -1.21
N TYR A 103 -7.63 11.13 -1.56
CA TYR A 103 -7.15 12.18 -0.67
C TYR A 103 -7.94 12.18 0.66
N PRO A 104 -7.28 12.22 1.83
CA PRO A 104 -7.96 12.18 3.12
C PRO A 104 -8.97 13.33 3.29
N PRO A 105 -10.07 13.11 4.02
CA PRO A 105 -11.02 14.18 4.31
C PRO A 105 -10.34 15.34 5.06
N GLN A 106 -10.69 16.56 4.66
CA GLN A 106 -10.19 17.78 5.29
C GLN A 106 -11.10 18.17 6.45
N CYS A 107 -10.52 18.39 7.62
CA CYS A 107 -11.21 18.90 8.79
C CYS A 107 -10.61 20.24 9.20
N ARG A 108 -11.47 21.15 9.70
CA ARG A 108 -10.97 22.32 10.41
C ARG A 108 -10.54 21.89 11.81
N GLU A 109 -9.54 22.56 12.36
CA GLU A 109 -9.00 22.28 13.70
C GLU A 109 -10.09 22.28 14.80
N ASN A 110 -11.17 23.04 14.58
CA ASN A 110 -12.29 23.16 15.51
C ASN A 110 -13.41 22.13 15.32
N GLU A 111 -13.33 21.26 14.31
CA GLU A 111 -14.41 20.33 13.90
C GLU A 111 -14.05 18.86 14.12
N VAL A 112 -13.04 18.57 14.95
CA VAL A 112 -12.62 17.19 15.24
C VAL A 112 -13.64 16.54 16.19
N ASP A 113 -14.76 16.07 15.62
CA ASP A 113 -15.66 15.11 16.25
C ASP A 113 -15.15 13.70 15.92
N GLY A 114 -14.90 12.89 16.95
CA GLY A 114 -13.92 11.79 16.97
C GLY A 114 -14.24 10.52 16.17
N GLY A 115 -14.49 10.61 14.86
CA GLY A 115 -14.89 9.46 14.03
C GLY A 115 -14.12 9.20 12.72
N LEU A 116 -13.01 9.89 12.45
CA LEU A 116 -12.24 9.72 11.20
C LEU A 116 -10.87 9.06 11.45
N GLU A 117 -10.60 7.95 10.77
CA GLU A 117 -9.38 7.13 10.91
C GLU A 117 -8.10 7.88 10.50
N GLU A 118 -8.17 8.73 9.47
CA GLU A 118 -7.13 9.70 9.12
C GLU A 118 -7.79 11.00 8.61
N ALA A 119 -7.46 12.13 9.24
CA ALA A 119 -7.98 13.44 8.84
C ALA A 119 -6.85 14.43 8.60
N LEU A 120 -7.02 15.28 7.59
CA LEU A 120 -6.09 16.37 7.32
C LEU A 120 -6.59 17.67 7.96
N VAL A 121 -5.82 18.20 8.90
CA VAL A 121 -6.09 19.51 9.51
C VAL A 121 -5.34 20.58 8.75
N VAL A 122 -6.05 21.44 8.03
CA VAL A 122 -5.46 22.55 7.27
C VAL A 122 -5.28 23.77 8.19
N HIS A 123 -4.07 24.33 8.22
CA HIS A 123 -3.71 25.40 9.14
C HIS A 123 -3.85 26.79 8.50
N GLY A 124 -4.86 27.54 8.94
CA GLY A 124 -4.98 28.97 8.69
C GLY A 124 -5.14 29.33 7.21
N SER A 125 -4.64 30.51 6.84
CA SER A 125 -4.63 30.99 5.45
C SER A 125 -3.37 30.53 4.71
N TRP A 126 -3.47 30.44 3.39
CA TRP A 126 -2.34 30.21 2.48
C TRP A 126 -1.23 31.25 2.70
N LYS A 127 0.03 30.84 2.57
CA LYS A 127 1.19 31.74 2.47
C LYS A 127 2.10 31.30 1.33
N VAL A 128 2.96 32.22 0.93
CA VAL A 128 4.01 31.97 -0.07
C VAL A 128 4.86 30.78 0.37
N GLY A 129 5.17 29.89 -0.58
CA GLY A 129 5.94 28.67 -0.34
C GLY A 129 5.10 27.45 0.03
N ASP A 130 3.81 27.60 0.35
CA ASP A 130 2.93 26.46 0.63
C ASP A 130 2.75 25.59 -0.61
N LEU A 131 2.85 24.27 -0.42
CA LEU A 131 2.64 23.27 -1.47
C LEU A 131 1.15 22.94 -1.56
N VAL A 132 0.59 23.05 -2.76
CA VAL A 132 -0.85 22.95 -2.99
C VAL A 132 -1.16 22.13 -4.23
N ASP A 133 -2.25 21.36 -4.15
CA ASP A 133 -2.91 20.74 -5.29
C ASP A 133 -4.08 21.65 -5.69
N TRP A 134 -4.07 22.13 -6.93
CA TRP A 134 -5.07 23.04 -7.48
C TRP A 134 -6.08 22.30 -8.35
N TRP A 135 -7.36 22.38 -7.99
CA TRP A 135 -8.45 21.85 -8.80
C TRP A 135 -8.75 22.76 -9.99
N GLU A 136 -8.39 22.30 -11.18
CA GLU A 136 -8.68 23.00 -12.43
C GLU A 136 -8.85 21.99 -13.56
N ALA A 137 -9.77 22.27 -14.49
CA ALA A 137 -10.09 21.38 -15.61
C ALA A 137 -10.25 19.91 -15.14
N TYR A 138 -11.07 19.68 -14.12
CA TYR A 138 -11.46 18.33 -13.66
C TYR A 138 -10.32 17.44 -13.15
N CYS A 139 -9.18 18.01 -12.76
CA CYS A 139 -8.06 17.30 -12.14
C CYS A 139 -7.31 18.20 -11.15
N TYR A 140 -6.42 17.61 -10.36
CA TYR A 140 -5.60 18.35 -9.39
C TYR A 140 -4.18 18.56 -9.90
N TRP A 141 -3.72 19.81 -9.94
CA TRP A 141 -2.39 20.20 -10.37
C TRP A 141 -1.50 20.54 -9.19
N SER A 142 -0.42 19.81 -9.00
CA SER A 142 0.52 20.11 -7.91
C SER A 142 1.38 21.34 -8.22
N GLY A 143 1.46 22.26 -7.27
CA GLY A 143 2.16 23.53 -7.40
C GLY A 143 2.61 24.14 -6.06
N THR A 144 3.09 25.37 -6.11
CA THR A 144 3.57 26.15 -4.97
C THR A 144 2.95 27.54 -5.00
N VAL A 145 2.48 28.03 -3.85
CA VAL A 145 1.96 29.41 -3.73
C VAL A 145 3.10 30.41 -3.90
N LEU A 146 2.98 31.31 -4.87
CA LEU A 146 3.93 32.40 -5.14
C LEU A 146 3.50 33.73 -4.52
N GLU A 147 2.20 34.01 -4.49
CA GLU A 147 1.65 35.27 -3.97
C GLU A 147 0.24 35.03 -3.43
N VAL A 148 -0.11 35.70 -2.33
CA VAL A 148 -1.45 35.71 -1.75
C VAL A 148 -2.04 37.10 -1.95
N LYS A 149 -3.17 37.19 -2.66
CA LYS A 149 -3.86 38.45 -2.97
C LYS A 149 -5.02 38.69 -1.99
N GLU A 150 -5.47 39.94 -1.88
CA GLU A 150 -6.54 40.33 -0.95
C GLU A 150 -7.92 39.74 -1.31
N ASN A 151 -8.15 39.39 -2.58
CA ASN A 151 -9.45 38.97 -3.11
C ASN A 151 -9.68 37.45 -3.04
N GLU A 152 -9.16 36.78 -2.01
CA GLU A 152 -9.19 35.31 -1.87
C GLU A 152 -8.55 34.55 -3.06
N SER A 153 -7.85 35.24 -3.96
CA SER A 153 -7.07 34.64 -5.02
C SER A 153 -5.61 34.52 -4.63
N VAL A 154 -4.95 33.54 -5.21
CA VAL A 154 -3.55 33.21 -4.96
C VAL A 154 -2.89 32.93 -6.30
N GLN A 155 -1.67 33.42 -6.47
CA GLN A 155 -0.86 33.04 -7.60
C GLN A 155 -0.10 31.77 -7.22
N ILE A 156 -0.20 30.74 -8.04
CA ILE A 156 0.53 29.49 -7.87
C ILE A 156 1.49 29.27 -9.04
N GLU A 157 2.54 28.51 -8.82
CA GLU A 157 3.44 27.99 -9.84
C GLU A 157 3.35 26.47 -9.88
N LEU A 158 3.08 25.90 -11.06
CA LEU A 158 3.09 24.44 -11.21
C LEU A 158 4.53 23.92 -11.22
N LEU A 159 4.72 22.65 -10.87
CA LEU A 159 6.01 21.99 -10.99
C LEU A 159 6.57 22.12 -12.42
N ALA A 160 7.84 22.49 -12.55
CA ALA A 160 8.48 22.61 -13.86
C ALA A 160 8.66 21.23 -14.53
N PRO A 161 8.79 21.19 -15.87
CA PRO A 161 9.17 19.97 -16.58
C PRO A 161 10.49 19.37 -16.06
N PRO A 162 10.64 18.04 -16.03
CA PRO A 162 9.69 17.04 -16.56
C PRO A 162 8.60 16.62 -15.56
N TYR A 163 8.60 17.17 -14.33
CA TYR A 163 7.70 16.75 -13.25
C TYR A 163 6.30 17.36 -13.34
N GLY A 164 6.18 18.53 -13.96
CA GLY A 164 4.91 19.17 -14.27
C GLY A 164 4.98 20.01 -15.55
N GLU A 165 3.97 20.85 -15.77
CA GLU A 165 3.90 21.75 -16.93
C GLU A 165 4.58 23.11 -16.71
N GLY A 166 4.93 23.44 -15.47
CA GLY A 166 5.44 24.76 -15.09
C GLY A 166 4.42 25.87 -15.28
N SER A 167 4.91 27.11 -15.35
CA SER A 167 4.10 28.33 -15.47
C SER A 167 3.34 28.70 -14.20
N SER A 168 2.91 29.96 -14.14
CA SER A 168 2.16 30.52 -13.03
C SER A 168 0.72 30.82 -13.40
N TYR A 169 -0.20 30.55 -12.48
CA TYR A 169 -1.64 30.68 -12.67
C TYR A 169 -2.27 31.41 -11.49
N GLU A 170 -3.37 32.11 -11.74
CA GLU A 170 -4.20 32.67 -10.69
C GLU A 170 -5.30 31.66 -10.32
N ALA A 171 -5.27 31.19 -9.08
CA ALA A 171 -6.22 30.24 -8.52
C ALA A 171 -7.07 30.92 -7.44
N GLN A 172 -8.27 30.40 -7.20
CA GLN A 172 -9.09 30.78 -6.05
C GLN A 172 -8.69 29.92 -4.85
N SER A 173 -8.62 30.52 -3.65
CA SER A 173 -8.21 29.82 -2.42
C SER A 173 -9.07 28.60 -2.09
N LYS A 174 -10.34 28.59 -2.52
CA LYS A 174 -11.30 27.49 -2.34
C LYS A 174 -11.03 26.27 -3.23
N ASP A 175 -10.29 26.46 -4.33
CA ASP A 175 -9.98 25.42 -5.30
C ASP A 175 -8.61 24.79 -5.00
N LEU A 176 -7.98 25.18 -3.90
CA LEU A 176 -6.73 24.62 -3.40
C LEU A 176 -6.97 23.65 -2.26
N ARG A 177 -6.14 22.62 -2.22
CA ARG A 177 -5.89 21.78 -1.05
C ARG A 177 -4.39 21.64 -0.81
N PRO A 178 -3.93 21.31 0.40
CA PRO A 178 -2.51 21.02 0.63
C PRO A 178 -2.02 19.89 -0.29
N SER A 179 -0.82 20.01 -0.86
CA SER A 179 -0.20 18.86 -1.52
C SER A 179 0.21 17.84 -0.46
N LEU A 180 -0.14 16.58 -0.68
CA LEU A 180 0.29 15.44 0.12
C LEU A 180 1.10 14.48 -0.72
N GLU A 181 2.06 13.82 -0.09
CA GLU A 181 2.81 12.71 -0.68
C GLU A 181 2.28 11.40 -0.11
N TRP A 182 2.35 10.33 -0.91
CA TRP A 182 1.94 8.99 -0.49
C TRP A 182 2.99 7.96 -0.91
N SER A 183 3.44 7.14 0.04
CA SER A 183 4.33 6.00 -0.18
C SER A 183 3.68 4.71 0.32
N LEU A 184 4.21 3.56 -0.12
CA LEU A 184 3.74 2.26 0.37
C LEU A 184 4.14 2.04 1.83
N GLU A 185 5.26 2.63 2.23
CA GLU A 185 5.90 2.44 3.53
C GLU A 185 5.31 3.37 4.61
N ASP A 186 5.12 4.65 4.28
CA ASP A 186 4.72 5.68 5.25
C ASP A 186 3.23 6.06 5.14
N GLY A 187 2.57 5.66 4.05
CA GLY A 187 1.25 6.14 3.70
C GLY A 187 1.27 7.63 3.37
N TRP A 188 0.23 8.36 3.80
CA TRP A 188 0.14 9.81 3.57
C TRP A 188 1.14 10.57 4.43
N THR A 189 1.83 11.54 3.83
CA THR A 189 2.74 12.46 4.50
C THR A 189 2.51 13.89 4.02
N VAL A 190 2.81 14.87 4.90
CA VAL A 190 2.73 16.29 4.57
C VAL A 190 4.15 16.80 4.26
N PRO A 191 4.48 17.12 2.99
CA PRO A 191 5.78 17.66 2.66
C PRO A 191 5.99 19.05 3.27
N PHE A 192 7.24 19.38 3.57
CA PHE A 192 7.61 20.73 4.02
C PHE A 192 7.57 21.71 2.85
N SER A 193 7.18 22.96 3.12
CA SER A 193 7.28 24.05 2.15
C SER A 193 8.72 24.17 1.62
N LYS A 194 8.85 24.65 0.37
CA LYS A 194 10.15 24.91 -0.24
C LYS A 194 10.89 26.10 0.38
N ASP A 195 10.17 26.94 1.11
CA ASP A 195 10.79 28.08 1.78
C ASP A 195 11.67 27.61 2.96
N GLY A 196 12.72 28.36 3.29
CA GLY A 196 13.72 27.98 4.29
C GLY A 196 13.13 27.76 5.69
N GLU A 197 11.93 28.28 5.93
CA GLU A 197 11.09 27.91 7.05
C GLU A 197 10.37 26.61 6.68
N LYS A 198 10.72 25.49 7.34
CA LYS A 198 10.07 24.17 7.21
C LYS A 198 8.62 24.20 7.70
N ARG A 199 7.77 25.01 7.08
CA ARG A 199 6.36 25.15 7.39
C ARG A 199 5.59 24.03 6.72
N GLN A 200 4.59 23.52 7.43
CA GLN A 200 3.55 22.67 6.87
C GLN A 200 2.25 23.47 6.91
N CYS A 201 1.54 23.54 5.78
CA CYS A 201 0.23 24.18 5.70
C CYS A 201 -0.90 23.29 6.23
N ALA A 202 -0.58 22.04 6.59
CA ALA A 202 -1.52 21.10 7.19
C ALA A 202 -0.79 20.08 8.07
N LYS A 203 -1.55 19.32 8.85
CA LYS A 203 -1.07 18.20 9.64
C LYS A 203 -2.00 17.01 9.47
N LEU A 204 -1.42 15.83 9.28
CA LEU A 204 -2.16 14.57 9.31
C LEU A 204 -2.37 14.15 10.77
N MET A 205 -3.62 13.86 11.12
CA MET A 205 -3.98 13.24 12.39
C MET A 205 -4.41 11.81 12.11
N LYS A 206 -3.76 10.85 12.79
CA LYS A 206 -4.24 9.47 12.90
C LYS A 206 -4.75 9.29 14.32
N GLN A 207 -5.96 8.75 14.48
CA GLN A 207 -6.40 8.30 15.80
C GLN A 207 -5.66 7.00 16.12
N LEU A 208 -4.94 6.97 17.25
CA LEU A 208 -4.50 5.69 17.79
C LEU A 208 -5.74 4.99 18.36
N ASN A 209 -6.02 3.77 17.89
CA ASN A 209 -7.05 2.94 18.52
C ASN A 209 -6.76 2.83 20.03
N GLU A 210 -7.79 2.85 20.87
CA GLU A 210 -7.69 2.84 22.35
C GLU A 210 -6.79 1.71 22.88
N ASP A 211 -6.61 0.63 22.12
CA ASP A 211 -5.68 -0.46 22.43
C ASP A 211 -4.20 -0.04 22.41
N GLN A 212 -3.79 0.89 21.55
CA GLN A 212 -2.42 1.42 21.50
C GLN A 212 -2.16 2.56 22.50
N VAL A 213 -3.22 3.21 23.00
CA VAL A 213 -3.09 4.25 24.04
C VAL A 213 -2.61 3.61 25.35
N SER A 214 -3.07 2.39 25.65
CA SER A 214 -2.60 1.61 26.80
C SER A 214 -1.11 1.25 26.75
N GLU A 215 -0.56 1.09 25.54
CA GLU A 215 0.84 0.74 25.32
C GLU A 215 1.76 1.98 25.32
N ALA A 216 1.27 3.13 24.84
CA ALA A 216 1.99 4.40 24.91
C ALA A 216 1.98 5.03 26.32
N GLU A 217 0.86 4.93 27.05
CA GLU A 217 0.76 5.39 28.45
C GLU A 217 1.58 4.49 29.40
N SER A 218 1.64 3.18 29.15
CA SER A 218 2.49 2.28 29.93
C SER A 218 3.99 2.49 29.68
N MET A 219 4.41 2.89 28.47
CA MET A 219 5.81 3.22 28.18
C MET A 219 6.28 4.56 28.80
N GLU A 220 5.39 5.52 29.06
CA GLU A 220 5.73 6.76 29.77
C GLU A 220 5.70 6.60 31.30
N GLU A 221 4.81 5.76 31.84
CA GLU A 221 4.76 5.45 33.28
C GLU A 221 5.90 4.51 33.74
N GLU A 222 6.33 3.55 32.92
CA GLU A 222 7.46 2.65 33.26
C GLU A 222 8.82 3.37 33.30
N LYS A 223 8.95 4.53 32.67
CA LYS A 223 10.18 5.33 32.70
C LYS A 223 10.36 6.13 34.01
N GLN A 224 9.35 6.15 34.87
CA GLN A 224 9.33 6.91 36.14
C GLN A 224 9.30 6.05 37.41
N ARG A 225 9.29 4.71 37.29
CA ARG A 225 9.35 3.80 38.45
C ARG A 225 10.39 2.71 38.26
N GLY A 226 11.56 2.93 38.87
CA GLY A 226 12.68 2.00 38.85
C GLY A 226 12.42 0.65 39.53
N ALA A 227 13.14 -0.34 39.00
CA ALA A 227 13.81 -1.45 39.67
C ALA A 227 12.98 -2.40 40.57
N GLU A 228 12.67 -3.60 40.05
CA GLU A 228 13.11 -4.91 40.59
C GLU A 228 12.49 -6.06 39.77
N PRO A 229 13.25 -7.10 39.36
CA PRO A 229 12.69 -8.24 38.63
C PRO A 229 12.24 -9.32 39.62
N LYS A 230 11.01 -9.82 39.49
CA LYS A 230 10.58 -11.07 40.12
C LYS A 230 9.94 -11.99 39.10
N GLU A 231 10.62 -13.11 38.91
CA GLU A 231 10.25 -14.28 38.11
C GLU A 231 8.95 -14.89 38.63
N GLU A 232 7.91 -14.97 37.80
CA GLU A 232 6.81 -15.91 38.02
C GLU A 232 6.39 -16.57 36.70
N GLU A 233 6.67 -17.87 36.68
CA GLU A 233 6.41 -18.88 35.68
C GLU A 233 4.90 -19.14 35.57
N LYS A 234 4.27 -18.81 34.44
CA LYS A 234 2.88 -19.21 34.14
C LYS A 234 2.80 -20.08 32.90
N GLN A 235 2.72 -21.38 33.19
CA GLN A 235 2.39 -22.46 32.28
C GLN A 235 1.07 -22.18 31.54
N ARG A 236 1.07 -22.21 30.21
CA ARG A 236 -0.13 -22.17 29.37
C ARG A 236 -0.47 -23.57 28.85
N PRO A 237 -1.76 -23.98 28.81
CA PRO A 237 -2.14 -25.37 28.59
C PRO A 237 -2.04 -25.76 27.11
N THR A 238 -1.36 -26.86 26.81
CA THR A 238 -1.41 -27.58 25.52
C THR A 238 -2.80 -28.19 25.32
N GLU A 239 -3.63 -27.58 24.48
CA GLU A 239 -4.81 -28.24 23.91
C GLU A 239 -4.37 -29.18 22.77
N LYS A 240 -4.60 -30.47 22.98
CA LYS A 240 -4.43 -31.53 21.98
C LYS A 240 -5.47 -31.34 20.87
N LEU A 241 -5.03 -30.93 19.68
CA LEU A 241 -5.82 -31.04 18.46
C LEU A 241 -6.09 -32.52 18.16
N LYS A 242 -7.37 -32.90 18.29
CA LYS A 242 -7.90 -34.20 17.91
C LYS A 242 -7.72 -34.38 16.41
N SER A 243 -6.96 -35.41 16.06
CA SER A 243 -6.97 -36.07 14.76
C SER A 243 -8.34 -36.68 14.51
N ASP A 244 -9.10 -36.23 13.50
CA ASP A 244 -10.03 -37.08 12.71
C ASP A 244 -10.85 -36.38 11.61
N GLU A 245 -10.37 -35.31 10.98
CA GLU A 245 -10.97 -34.84 9.72
C GLU A 245 -9.95 -35.00 8.60
N ALA A 246 -10.07 -36.10 7.87
CA ALA A 246 -9.38 -36.30 6.60
C ALA A 246 -9.68 -35.08 5.71
N LEU A 247 -8.63 -34.44 5.20
CA LEU A 247 -8.71 -33.28 4.33
C LEU A 247 -9.58 -33.62 3.10
N GLN A 248 -10.86 -33.28 3.14
CA GLN A 248 -11.72 -33.37 1.95
C GLN A 248 -11.18 -32.36 0.95
N LEU A 249 -10.61 -32.88 -0.12
CA LEU A 249 -10.09 -32.09 -1.22
C LEU A 249 -11.25 -31.74 -2.16
N ASN A 250 -11.28 -30.53 -2.69
CA ASN A 250 -12.20 -30.08 -3.73
C ASN A 250 -12.18 -31.03 -4.94
N ILE A 251 -11.05 -31.67 -5.23
CA ILE A 251 -10.94 -32.69 -6.28
C ILE A 251 -11.78 -33.95 -6.01
N MET A 252 -12.18 -34.18 -4.76
CA MET A 252 -13.11 -35.26 -4.40
C MET A 252 -14.54 -34.94 -4.85
N ASP A 253 -14.88 -33.66 -4.98
CA ASP A 253 -16.22 -33.18 -5.36
C ASP A 253 -16.30 -32.71 -6.83
N SER A 254 -15.16 -32.43 -7.48
CA SER A 254 -15.10 -31.94 -8.86
C SER A 254 -13.82 -32.36 -9.58
N GLU A 255 -13.96 -32.89 -10.81
CA GLU A 255 -12.83 -33.23 -11.70
C GLU A 255 -12.30 -32.00 -12.48
N SER A 256 -12.71 -30.78 -12.13
CA SER A 256 -12.29 -29.57 -12.85
C SER A 256 -10.88 -29.13 -12.47
N ILE A 257 -10.21 -28.38 -13.37
CA ILE A 257 -8.88 -27.82 -13.09
C ILE A 257 -8.96 -26.86 -11.90
N GLU A 258 -10.06 -26.12 -11.79
CA GLU A 258 -10.32 -25.17 -10.71
C GLU A 258 -10.36 -25.86 -9.35
N ALA A 259 -10.95 -27.06 -9.24
CA ALA A 259 -10.97 -27.81 -7.99
C ALA A 259 -9.56 -28.20 -7.52
N ALA A 260 -8.72 -28.69 -8.44
CA ALA A 260 -7.32 -29.00 -8.13
C ALA A 260 -6.51 -27.73 -7.79
N VAL A 261 -6.83 -26.58 -8.38
CA VAL A 261 -6.19 -25.30 -8.06
C VAL A 261 -6.57 -24.85 -6.65
N LEU A 262 -7.85 -24.92 -6.28
CA LEU A 262 -8.33 -24.57 -4.93
C LEU A 262 -7.66 -25.44 -3.84
N ASP A 263 -7.51 -26.74 -4.09
CA ASP A 263 -6.79 -27.64 -3.19
C ASP A 263 -5.34 -27.22 -2.96
N LEU A 264 -4.66 -26.78 -4.01
CA LEU A 264 -3.28 -26.31 -3.93
C LEU A 264 -3.18 -24.95 -3.23
N GLU A 265 -4.11 -24.02 -3.50
CA GLU A 265 -4.19 -22.73 -2.82
C GLU A 265 -4.39 -22.92 -1.31
N GLU A 266 -5.30 -23.80 -0.89
CA GLU A 266 -5.52 -24.10 0.53
C GLU A 266 -4.28 -24.75 1.19
N MET A 267 -3.60 -25.66 0.48
CA MET A 267 -2.35 -26.24 0.96
C MET A 267 -1.25 -25.18 1.18
N ILE A 268 -1.15 -24.18 0.29
CA ILE A 268 -0.16 -23.09 0.41
C ILE A 268 -0.44 -22.27 1.68
N VAL A 269 -1.69 -21.86 1.90
CA VAL A 269 -2.09 -21.09 3.10
C VAL A 269 -1.73 -21.85 4.38
N ARG A 270 -1.96 -23.16 4.42
CA ARG A 270 -1.59 -24.00 5.57
C ARG A 270 -0.07 -24.09 5.76
N PHE A 271 0.71 -24.14 4.69
CA PHE A 271 2.18 -24.11 4.78
C PHE A 271 2.73 -22.77 5.25
N GLU A 272 2.10 -21.65 4.87
CA GLU A 272 2.44 -20.33 5.37
C GLU A 272 2.15 -20.20 6.85
N TRP A 273 0.96 -20.64 7.30
CA TRP A 273 0.65 -20.74 8.72
C TRP A 273 1.65 -21.61 9.50
N LEU A 274 2.05 -22.76 8.95
CA LEU A 274 3.09 -23.60 9.54
C LEU A 274 4.46 -22.90 9.57
N LYS A 275 4.80 -22.10 8.56
CA LYS A 275 6.03 -21.31 8.57
C LYS A 275 6.00 -20.24 9.65
N ASP A 276 4.89 -19.55 9.84
CA ASP A 276 4.78 -18.52 10.89
C ASP A 276 4.91 -19.15 12.28
N ILE A 277 4.37 -20.35 12.49
CA ILE A 277 4.57 -21.13 13.73
C ILE A 277 6.04 -21.55 13.91
N LEU A 278 6.72 -21.91 12.82
CA LEU A 278 8.09 -22.45 12.85
C LEU A 278 9.18 -21.38 12.79
N THR A 279 8.84 -20.13 12.45
CA THR A 279 9.79 -19.02 12.38
C THR A 279 9.76 -18.29 13.71
N PRO A 280 10.76 -18.48 14.60
CA PRO A 280 10.76 -17.82 15.89
C PRO A 280 10.91 -16.30 15.68
N ASP A 281 9.97 -15.53 16.24
CA ASP A 281 10.14 -14.10 16.43
C ASP A 281 11.47 -13.86 17.16
N SER A 282 12.24 -12.90 16.68
CA SER A 282 13.60 -12.63 17.12
C SER A 282 13.62 -12.06 18.55
N SER A 283 13.37 -12.90 19.56
CA SER A 283 13.66 -12.64 20.97
C SER A 283 13.68 -13.90 21.86
N GLU A 284 13.18 -15.06 21.42
CA GLU A 284 13.21 -16.28 22.24
C GLU A 284 13.75 -17.50 21.46
N LYS A 285 14.85 -18.09 21.96
CA LYS A 285 15.45 -19.33 21.44
C LYS A 285 14.49 -20.51 21.63
N ASN A 286 13.61 -20.76 20.67
CA ASN A 286 12.88 -22.02 20.61
C ASN A 286 13.81 -23.15 20.15
N SER A 287 14.19 -24.00 21.09
CA SER A 287 15.07 -25.15 20.91
C SER A 287 14.32 -26.35 20.34
N TRP A 288 13.95 -26.32 19.06
CA TRP A 288 13.54 -27.54 18.36
C TRP A 288 14.68 -27.98 17.45
N ILE A 289 15.35 -29.07 17.84
CA ILE A 289 16.34 -29.76 17.01
C ILE A 289 15.62 -30.93 16.35
N TYR A 290 15.69 -31.00 15.02
CA TYR A 290 15.20 -32.15 14.26
C TYR A 290 16.10 -33.36 14.53
N GLU A 291 15.55 -34.41 15.15
CA GLU A 291 16.22 -35.70 15.27
C GLU A 291 15.71 -36.65 14.17
N ASP A 292 16.61 -37.04 13.26
CA ASP A 292 16.35 -38.12 12.31
C ASP A 292 16.11 -39.43 13.08
N TYR A 293 14.87 -39.89 13.11
CA TYR A 293 14.54 -41.20 13.66
C TYR A 293 14.98 -42.29 12.67
N HIS A 294 16.17 -42.86 12.87
CA HIS A 294 16.57 -44.09 12.21
C HIS A 294 16.11 -45.30 13.05
N PRO A 295 15.11 -46.10 12.59
CA PRO A 295 14.77 -47.34 13.27
C PRO A 295 15.97 -48.27 13.19
N SER A 296 16.57 -48.58 14.33
CA SER A 296 17.64 -49.57 14.44
C SER A 296 17.08 -50.95 14.06
N SER A 297 17.27 -51.35 12.80
CA SER A 297 17.02 -52.73 12.38
C SER A 297 18.15 -53.62 12.93
N SER A 298 17.90 -54.19 14.11
CA SER A 298 18.63 -55.36 14.60
C SER A 298 18.37 -56.52 13.64
N ARG A 299 19.37 -56.86 12.82
CA ARG A 299 19.44 -58.15 12.13
C ARG A 299 19.98 -59.20 13.10
N MET A 300 19.08 -60.07 13.57
CA MET A 300 19.30 -61.52 13.71
C MET A 300 17.96 -62.21 13.48
#